data_AF-A0A9X2QGA7-F1
#
_entry.id   AF-A0A9X2QGA7-F1
#
_cell.length_a   1.000
_cell.length_b   1.000
_cell.length_c   1.000
_cell.angle_alpha   90.00
_cell.angle_beta   90.00
_cell.angle_gamma   90.00
#
_symmetry.space_group_name_H-M   'P 1'
#
loop_
_entity.id
_entity.type
_entity.pdbx_description
1 polymer ?
#
loop_
_entity_poly.entity_id
_entity_poly.type
_entity_poly.pdbx_seq_one_letter_code
_entity_poly.pdbx_strand_id
1 'polypeptide(L)'
;MPDNSADYEDDDGLPSDLEEGDDVDDHPARVWNLLVLINPGDEDTALSQFDSWREAQAEADADDEDDAWLWTLKDTIDWRSGFYVDWKDTDSFIAAIDELSARWNLRIDWGGDLDDEDFARDLDVPDLMAVAFDRLREHGYSLWNWNTGGDAYAGWIALSRDDDAMLALTSLLGVEVRLGNEAF
;
A
#
# COMPACT_ATOMS: atom_id res chain seq x y z
N MET A 1 43.09 30.23 -47.24
CA MET A 1 41.85 30.23 -48.05
C MET A 1 42.03 29.21 -49.16
N PRO A 2 41.09 28.31 -49.45
CA PRO A 2 39.65 28.40 -49.18
C PRO A 2 39.06 27.26 -48.33
N ASP A 3 37.77 27.44 -48.05
CA ASP A 3 36.85 26.87 -47.06
C ASP A 3 36.74 25.34 -46.98
N ASN A 4 36.84 24.82 -45.75
CA ASN A 4 36.15 23.59 -45.36
C ASN A 4 34.92 24.03 -44.55
N SER A 5 33.83 24.32 -45.27
CA SER A 5 32.52 24.50 -44.67
C SER A 5 32.15 23.18 -43.99
N ALA A 6 32.26 23.17 -42.66
CA ALA A 6 31.75 22.09 -41.84
C ALA A 6 30.22 22.07 -41.98
N ASP A 7 29.74 21.09 -42.71
CA ASP A 7 28.34 20.72 -42.81
C ASP A 7 27.96 20.09 -41.46
N TYR A 8 27.50 20.92 -40.52
CA TYR A 8 26.85 20.47 -39.29
C TYR A 8 25.35 20.40 -39.54
N GLU A 9 24.94 19.46 -40.39
CA GLU A 9 23.54 19.06 -40.55
C GLU A 9 23.51 17.53 -40.65
N ASP A 10 23.78 16.87 -39.52
CA ASP A 10 23.04 15.66 -39.20
C ASP A 10 22.46 15.91 -37.81
N ASP A 11 21.22 16.39 -37.83
CA ASP A 11 20.29 16.31 -36.72
C ASP A 11 20.14 14.82 -36.40
N ASP A 12 21.08 14.29 -35.62
CA ASP A 12 20.86 13.09 -34.82
C ASP A 12 19.81 13.45 -33.76
N GLY A 13 18.59 13.69 -34.23
CA GLY A 13 17.39 13.58 -33.44
C GLY A 13 17.49 12.24 -32.76
N LEU A 14 17.69 12.30 -31.44
CA LEU A 14 17.56 11.16 -30.55
C LEU A 14 16.36 10.35 -31.05
N PRO A 15 16.51 9.03 -31.26
CA PRO A 15 15.39 8.22 -31.71
C PRO A 15 14.21 8.52 -30.80
N SER A 16 13.15 9.06 -31.39
CA SER A 16 11.84 9.33 -30.80
C SER A 16 11.10 8.02 -30.46
N ASP A 17 11.85 6.95 -30.21
CA ASP A 17 11.38 5.64 -29.77
C ASP A 17 11.22 5.60 -28.24
N LEU A 18 11.37 6.75 -27.57
CA LEU A 18 10.95 6.98 -26.19
C LEU A 18 9.56 7.65 -26.10
N GLU A 19 8.87 7.84 -27.22
CA GLU A 19 7.44 8.18 -27.19
C GLU A 19 6.63 6.95 -26.79
N GLU A 20 6.24 6.94 -25.51
CA GLU A 20 4.94 6.44 -25.06
C GLU A 20 4.69 4.95 -25.34
N GLY A 21 5.52 4.10 -24.73
CA GLY A 21 5.09 2.76 -24.37
C GLY A 21 4.05 2.88 -23.26
N ASP A 22 2.77 2.90 -23.64
CA ASP A 22 1.59 2.77 -22.78
C ASP A 22 1.65 1.44 -21.98
N ASP A 23 2.46 1.45 -20.92
CA ASP A 23 2.26 1.06 -19.51
C ASP A 23 1.25 -0.05 -19.11
N VAL A 24 0.71 -0.87 -20.02
CA VAL A 24 -0.26 -1.92 -19.65
C VAL A 24 0.42 -3.15 -19.02
N ASP A 25 1.67 -3.47 -19.38
CA ASP A 25 2.42 -4.60 -18.80
C ASP A 25 3.09 -4.28 -17.45
N ASP A 26 3.13 -3.00 -17.06
CA ASP A 26 3.80 -2.56 -15.84
C ASP A 26 2.90 -2.63 -14.60
N HIS A 27 1.57 -2.55 -14.75
CA HIS A 27 0.67 -2.53 -13.61
C HIS A 27 0.78 -3.79 -12.72
N PRO A 28 0.71 -5.03 -13.26
CA PRO A 28 0.95 -6.22 -12.44
C PRO A 28 2.34 -6.25 -11.79
N ALA A 29 3.37 -5.72 -12.45
CA ALA A 29 4.70 -5.62 -11.87
C ALA A 29 4.77 -4.61 -10.70
N ARG A 30 4.02 -3.50 -10.79
CA ARG A 30 3.89 -2.51 -9.71
C ARG A 30 3.11 -3.09 -8.52
N VAL A 31 2.04 -3.86 -8.77
CA VAL A 31 1.31 -4.58 -7.72
C VAL A 31 2.18 -5.63 -7.04
N TRP A 32 2.99 -6.38 -7.81
CA TRP A 32 3.99 -7.28 -7.26
C TRP A 32 4.97 -6.55 -6.33
N ASN A 33 5.52 -5.41 -6.77
CA ASN A 33 6.43 -4.62 -5.93
C ASN A 33 5.76 -4.16 -4.63
N LEU A 34 4.47 -3.79 -4.67
CA LEU A 34 3.71 -3.41 -3.48
C LEU A 34 3.58 -4.60 -2.53
N LEU A 35 3.21 -5.77 -3.04
CA LEU A 35 3.10 -7.00 -2.27
C LEU A 35 4.41 -7.38 -1.57
N VAL A 36 5.56 -7.18 -2.24
CA VAL A 36 6.88 -7.38 -1.63
C VAL A 36 7.14 -6.41 -0.48
N LEU A 37 6.75 -5.13 -0.63
CA LEU A 37 6.94 -4.11 0.41
C LEU A 37 6.09 -4.38 1.66
N ILE A 38 4.86 -4.87 1.51
CA ILE A 38 3.94 -5.16 2.63
C ILE A 38 4.16 -6.54 3.26
N ASN A 39 5.01 -7.37 2.64
CA ASN A 39 5.43 -8.68 3.15
C ASN A 39 6.95 -8.73 3.42
N PRO A 40 7.47 -7.90 4.34
CA PRO A 40 8.89 -7.81 4.57
C PRO A 40 9.47 -9.15 5.06
N GLY A 41 10.34 -9.73 4.22
CA GLY A 41 11.00 -11.01 4.50
C GLY A 41 10.15 -12.25 4.24
N ASP A 42 8.97 -12.11 3.63
CA ASP A 42 8.04 -13.20 3.33
C ASP A 42 7.58 -13.15 1.86
N GLU A 43 8.51 -13.46 0.96
CA GLU A 43 8.25 -13.50 -0.49
C GLU A 43 7.27 -14.62 -0.89
N ASP A 44 7.18 -15.70 -0.10
CA ASP A 44 6.24 -16.80 -0.35
C ASP A 44 4.79 -16.34 -0.16
N THR A 45 4.51 -15.56 0.90
CA THR A 45 3.19 -14.93 1.09
C THR A 45 2.90 -13.91 -0.01
N ALA A 46 3.89 -13.09 -0.39
CA ALA A 46 3.73 -12.13 -1.49
C ALA A 46 3.39 -12.82 -2.81
N LEU A 47 4.06 -13.93 -3.14
CA LEU A 47 3.79 -14.73 -4.34
C LEU A 47 2.40 -15.36 -4.31
N SER A 48 2.02 -15.98 -3.20
CA SER A 48 0.68 -16.54 -3.04
C SER A 48 -0.41 -15.48 -3.20
N GLN A 49 -0.21 -14.28 -2.64
CA GLN A 49 -1.15 -13.17 -2.77
C GLN A 49 -1.20 -12.65 -4.21
N PHE A 50 -0.05 -12.53 -4.87
CA PHE A 50 0.00 -12.06 -6.25
C PHE A 50 -0.73 -13.00 -7.21
N ASP A 51 -0.53 -14.32 -7.06
CA ASP A 51 -1.24 -15.31 -7.87
C ASP A 51 -2.75 -15.24 -7.65
N SER A 52 -3.21 -15.14 -6.40
CA SER A 52 -4.64 -14.98 -6.07
C SER A 52 -5.23 -13.68 -6.62
N TRP A 53 -4.51 -12.57 -6.51
CA TRP A 53 -4.94 -11.30 -7.07
C TRP A 53 -5.05 -11.36 -8.60
N ARG A 54 -4.07 -11.96 -9.29
CA ARG A 54 -4.09 -12.14 -10.75
C ARG A 54 -5.24 -13.04 -11.22
N GLU A 55 -5.55 -14.08 -10.46
CA GLU A 55 -6.67 -14.97 -10.76
C GLU A 55 -8.00 -14.19 -10.65
N ALA A 56 -8.20 -13.45 -9.56
CA ALA A 56 -9.39 -12.62 -9.39
C ALA A 56 -9.50 -11.51 -10.46
N GLN A 57 -8.38 -10.89 -10.85
CA GLN A 57 -8.34 -9.91 -11.94
C GLN A 57 -8.70 -10.52 -13.31
N ALA A 58 -8.38 -11.79 -13.55
CA ALA A 58 -8.75 -12.45 -14.79
C ALA A 58 -10.24 -12.83 -14.85
N GLU A 59 -10.90 -12.90 -13.69
CA GLU A 59 -12.35 -13.13 -13.55
C GLU A 59 -13.16 -11.82 -13.54
N ALA A 60 -12.51 -10.69 -13.27
CA ALA A 60 -13.11 -9.36 -13.27
C ALA A 60 -13.57 -8.95 -14.67
N ASP A 61 -14.66 -8.20 -14.75
CA ASP A 61 -15.24 -7.78 -16.03
C ASP A 61 -14.49 -6.55 -16.55
N ALA A 62 -14.32 -6.45 -17.87
CA ALA A 62 -13.60 -5.34 -18.50
C ALA A 62 -14.28 -3.96 -18.34
N ASP A 63 -15.49 -3.91 -17.78
CA ASP A 63 -16.27 -2.69 -17.51
C ASP A 63 -16.13 -2.22 -16.03
N ASP A 64 -15.29 -2.87 -15.23
CA ASP A 64 -15.07 -2.51 -13.83
C ASP A 64 -14.38 -1.13 -13.67
N GLU A 65 -14.65 -0.46 -12.54
CA GLU A 65 -14.12 0.87 -12.23
C GLU A 65 -12.58 0.88 -12.16
N ASP A 66 -11.94 2.03 -12.43
CA ASP A 66 -10.47 2.18 -12.46
C ASP A 66 -9.77 1.71 -11.15
N ASP A 67 -10.48 1.70 -10.01
CA ASP A 67 -9.98 1.30 -8.69
C ASP A 67 -10.35 -0.15 -8.30
N ALA A 68 -11.04 -0.91 -9.18
CA ALA A 68 -11.49 -2.28 -8.88
C ALA A 68 -10.33 -3.23 -8.54
N TRP A 69 -9.14 -2.98 -9.11
CA TRP A 69 -7.94 -3.74 -8.80
C TRP A 69 -7.48 -3.58 -7.35
N LEU A 70 -7.68 -2.40 -6.75
CA LEU A 70 -7.30 -2.09 -5.38
C LEU A 70 -8.25 -2.77 -4.40
N TRP A 71 -9.54 -2.81 -4.72
CA TRP A 71 -10.54 -3.58 -3.96
C TRP A 71 -10.25 -5.08 -4.02
N THR A 72 -9.89 -5.60 -5.19
CA THR A 72 -9.44 -7.00 -5.33
C THR A 72 -8.17 -7.27 -4.51
N LEU A 73 -7.22 -6.34 -4.52
CA LEU A 73 -6.00 -6.43 -3.71
C LEU A 73 -6.36 -6.44 -2.22
N LYS A 74 -7.24 -5.53 -1.79
CA LYS A 74 -7.75 -5.46 -0.41
C LYS A 74 -8.26 -6.82 0.04
N ASP A 75 -9.10 -7.49 -0.76
CA ASP A 75 -9.67 -8.79 -0.39
C ASP A 75 -8.61 -9.89 -0.33
N THR A 76 -7.58 -9.80 -1.17
CA THR A 76 -6.50 -10.77 -1.24
C THR A 76 -5.54 -10.67 -0.04
N ILE A 77 -5.28 -9.46 0.44
CA ILE A 77 -4.33 -9.19 1.53
C ILE A 77 -5.00 -9.13 2.91
N ASP A 78 -6.34 -9.08 2.95
CA ASP A 78 -7.12 -8.91 4.17
C ASP A 78 -6.71 -9.96 5.22
N TRP A 79 -6.51 -9.48 6.45
CA TRP A 79 -6.07 -10.29 7.60
C TRP A 79 -4.71 -11.01 7.46
N ARG A 80 -4.00 -10.83 6.35
CA ARG A 80 -2.70 -11.48 6.09
C ARG A 80 -1.57 -10.47 6.00
N SER A 81 -1.76 -9.44 5.19
CA SER A 81 -0.77 -8.39 4.93
C SER A 81 -1.37 -6.98 4.85
N GLY A 82 -2.69 -6.88 4.93
CA GLY A 82 -3.42 -5.64 5.10
C GLY A 82 -4.61 -5.82 6.04
N PHE A 83 -5.31 -4.72 6.27
CA PHE A 83 -6.54 -4.67 7.06
C PHE A 83 -7.62 -3.92 6.29
N TYR A 84 -8.87 -4.24 6.61
CA TYR A 84 -10.04 -3.47 6.23
C TYR A 84 -11.07 -3.52 7.36
N VAL A 85 -11.49 -2.36 7.84
CA VAL A 85 -12.38 -2.24 9.00
C VAL A 85 -13.41 -1.14 8.79
N ASP A 86 -14.61 -1.33 9.34
CA ASP A 86 -15.63 -0.28 9.37
C ASP A 86 -15.19 0.86 10.31
N TRP A 87 -15.55 2.10 9.97
CA TRP A 87 -15.08 3.31 10.67
C TRP A 87 -15.37 3.36 12.18
N LYS A 88 -16.38 2.61 12.66
CA LYS A 88 -16.73 2.52 14.10
C LYS A 88 -16.31 1.19 14.74
N ASP A 89 -15.67 0.30 14.00
CA ASP A 89 -15.30 -1.04 14.48
C ASP A 89 -13.87 -1.05 15.02
N THR A 90 -13.72 -0.50 16.22
CA THR A 90 -12.45 -0.44 16.96
C THR A 90 -11.92 -1.83 17.30
N ASP A 91 -12.79 -2.76 17.66
CA ASP A 91 -12.43 -4.13 18.04
C ASP A 91 -11.81 -4.87 16.85
N SER A 92 -12.42 -4.78 15.66
CA SER A 92 -11.87 -5.37 14.45
C SER A 92 -10.54 -4.74 14.06
N PHE A 93 -10.37 -3.42 14.25
CA PHE A 93 -9.10 -2.74 13.98
C PHE A 93 -7.98 -3.25 14.89
N ILE A 94 -8.22 -3.30 16.20
CA ILE A 94 -7.24 -3.80 17.17
C ILE A 94 -6.83 -5.23 16.83
N ALA A 95 -7.81 -6.10 16.59
CA ALA A 95 -7.55 -7.49 16.28
C ALA A 95 -6.76 -7.66 14.97
N ALA A 96 -7.07 -6.86 13.94
CA ALA A 96 -6.32 -6.88 12.68
C ALA A 96 -4.87 -6.43 12.87
N ILE A 97 -4.64 -5.34 13.59
CA ILE A 97 -3.28 -4.83 13.83
C ILE A 97 -2.47 -5.78 14.71
N ASP A 98 -3.07 -6.40 15.73
CA ASP A 98 -2.41 -7.39 16.58
C ASP A 98 -2.02 -8.63 15.77
N GLU A 99 -2.90 -9.13 14.89
CA GLU A 99 -2.59 -10.25 14.00
C GLU A 99 -1.44 -9.90 13.03
N LEU A 100 -1.51 -8.75 12.36
CA LEU A 100 -0.47 -8.32 11.43
C LEU A 100 0.88 -8.13 12.15
N SER A 101 0.87 -7.57 13.35
CA SER A 101 2.07 -7.35 14.16
C SER A 101 2.68 -8.65 14.70
N ALA A 102 1.84 -9.66 14.99
CA ALA A 102 2.29 -10.95 15.48
C ALA A 102 3.20 -11.69 14.48
N ARG A 103 3.08 -11.39 13.17
CA ARG A 103 3.99 -11.90 12.11
C ARG A 103 5.46 -11.61 12.39
N TRP A 104 5.74 -10.49 13.06
CA TRP A 104 7.10 -10.08 13.45
C TRP A 104 7.35 -10.25 14.95
N ASN A 105 6.49 -11.00 15.64
CA ASN A 105 6.51 -11.21 17.09
C ASN A 105 6.48 -9.87 17.86
N LEU A 106 5.73 -8.90 17.35
CA LEU A 106 5.45 -7.63 17.99
C LEU A 106 4.09 -7.67 18.69
N ARG A 107 3.95 -6.87 19.75
CA ARG A 107 2.70 -6.67 20.46
C ARG A 107 2.48 -5.17 20.62
N ILE A 108 1.30 -4.69 20.25
CA ILE A 108 0.97 -3.28 20.38
C ILE A 108 0.53 -2.98 21.82
N ASP A 109 1.06 -1.90 22.37
CA ASP A 109 0.63 -1.34 23.65
C ASP A 109 -0.35 -0.20 23.38
N TRP A 110 -1.64 -0.53 23.48
CA TRP A 110 -2.77 0.38 23.28
C TRP A 110 -2.95 1.41 24.41
N GLY A 111 -2.14 1.35 25.46
CA GLY A 111 -2.11 2.38 26.51
C GLY A 111 -3.19 2.26 27.58
N GLY A 112 -4.00 1.21 27.57
CA GLY A 112 -5.05 0.95 28.55
C GLY A 112 -5.62 -0.46 28.49
N ASP A 113 -6.67 -0.69 29.27
CA ASP A 113 -7.43 -1.95 29.26
C ASP A 113 -8.60 -1.83 28.29
N LEU A 114 -8.53 -2.56 27.17
CA LEU A 114 -9.55 -2.53 26.13
C LEU A 114 -10.84 -3.25 26.54
N ASP A 115 -10.79 -4.10 27.58
CA ASP A 115 -11.99 -4.72 28.17
C ASP A 115 -12.76 -3.73 29.08
N ASP A 116 -12.19 -2.56 29.38
CA ASP A 116 -12.85 -1.50 30.12
C ASP A 116 -13.70 -0.63 29.19
N GLU A 117 -15.03 -0.75 29.29
CA GLU A 117 -15.98 0.02 28.48
C GLU A 117 -15.78 1.53 28.60
N ASP A 118 -15.30 2.05 29.74
CA ASP A 118 -15.08 3.48 29.92
C ASP A 118 -13.81 3.95 29.19
N PHE A 119 -12.79 3.10 29.06
CA PHE A 119 -11.61 3.37 28.24
C PHE A 119 -11.93 3.25 26.74
N ALA A 120 -12.61 2.18 26.34
CA ALA A 120 -12.92 1.90 24.94
C ALA A 120 -13.91 2.92 24.33
N ARG A 121 -14.83 3.49 25.12
CA ARG A 121 -15.81 4.48 24.63
C ARG A 121 -15.20 5.78 24.11
N ASP A 122 -14.02 6.13 24.61
CA ASP A 122 -13.34 7.39 24.26
C ASP A 122 -12.40 7.23 23.06
N LEU A 123 -12.24 6.01 22.52
CA LEU A 123 -11.37 5.72 21.38
C LEU A 123 -12.18 5.51 20.10
N ASP A 124 -11.73 6.13 19.03
CA ASP A 124 -12.16 5.82 17.67
C ASP A 124 -11.04 5.14 16.86
N VAL A 125 -11.37 4.69 15.65
CA VAL A 125 -10.39 4.00 14.78
C VAL A 125 -9.20 4.94 14.44
N PRO A 126 -9.39 6.22 14.09
CA PRO A 126 -8.28 7.17 13.90
C PRO A 126 -7.34 7.30 15.12
N ASP A 127 -7.87 7.40 16.34
CA ASP A 127 -7.07 7.46 17.57
C ASP A 127 -6.23 6.19 17.73
N LEU A 128 -6.83 5.02 17.49
CA LEU A 128 -6.13 3.74 17.52
C LEU A 128 -5.07 3.64 16.40
N MET A 129 -5.36 4.13 15.19
CA MET A 129 -4.39 4.15 14.09
C MET A 129 -3.17 4.99 14.43
N ALA A 130 -3.35 6.13 15.11
CA ALA A 130 -2.25 6.96 15.58
C ALA A 130 -1.40 6.22 16.63
N VAL A 131 -2.04 5.55 17.60
CA VAL A 131 -1.33 4.73 18.60
C VAL A 131 -0.56 3.59 17.93
N ALA A 132 -1.20 2.84 17.04
CA ALA A 132 -0.56 1.75 16.30
C ALA A 132 0.64 2.24 15.48
N PHE A 133 0.49 3.37 14.79
CA PHE A 133 1.57 4.01 14.04
C PHE A 133 2.77 4.32 14.92
N ASP A 134 2.57 4.98 16.07
CA ASP A 134 3.67 5.33 16.98
C ASP A 134 4.38 4.08 17.50
N ARG A 135 3.62 3.06 17.92
CA ARG A 135 4.19 1.80 18.43
C ARG A 135 4.96 1.03 17.35
N LEU A 136 4.43 0.96 16.13
CA LEU A 136 5.10 0.29 15.01
C LEU A 136 6.40 1.01 14.62
N ARG A 137 6.40 2.35 14.67
CA ARG A 137 7.58 3.18 14.36
C ARG A 137 8.75 2.92 15.30
N GLU A 138 8.49 2.65 16.58
CA GLU A 138 9.52 2.25 17.56
C GLU A 138 10.26 0.97 17.13
N HIS A 139 9.61 0.12 16.33
CA HIS A 139 10.15 -1.14 15.80
C HIS A 139 10.61 -1.06 14.34
N GLY A 140 10.59 0.13 13.73
CA GLY A 140 11.01 0.33 12.34
C GLY A 140 9.96 -0.08 11.30
N TYR A 141 8.68 -0.09 11.68
CA TYR A 141 7.55 -0.30 10.79
C TYR A 141 6.67 0.94 10.70
N SER A 142 6.01 1.11 9.56
CA SER A 142 5.07 2.19 9.28
C SER A 142 3.70 1.60 8.99
N LEU A 143 2.67 2.10 9.68
CA LEU A 143 1.28 1.86 9.32
C LEU A 143 0.88 2.83 8.20
N TRP A 144 0.29 2.28 7.14
CA TRP A 144 -0.22 3.02 5.99
C TRP A 144 -1.73 2.80 5.87
N ASN A 145 -2.44 3.79 5.35
CA ASN A 145 -3.85 3.68 4.98
C ASN A 145 -4.09 4.33 3.62
N TRP A 146 -5.04 3.80 2.86
CA TRP A 146 -5.44 4.32 1.55
C TRP A 146 -6.89 4.81 1.59
N ASN A 147 -7.24 5.70 0.66
CA ASN A 147 -8.54 6.37 0.64
C ASN A 147 -9.67 5.43 0.18
N THR A 148 -10.50 4.98 1.11
CA THR A 148 -11.66 4.10 0.86
C THR A 148 -12.94 4.82 0.46
N GLY A 149 -12.97 6.16 0.54
CA GLY A 149 -14.19 6.97 0.37
C GLY A 149 -14.95 7.29 1.66
N GLY A 150 -14.46 6.83 2.83
CA GLY A 150 -14.79 7.42 4.14
C GLY A 150 -15.77 6.66 5.04
N ASP A 151 -16.20 5.44 4.69
CA ASP A 151 -17.00 4.57 5.57
C ASP A 151 -16.22 3.38 6.14
N ALA A 152 -14.95 3.25 5.77
CA ALA A 152 -14.06 2.20 6.23
C ALA A 152 -12.61 2.70 6.26
N TYR A 153 -11.75 2.00 6.99
CA TYR A 153 -10.32 2.19 6.95
C TYR A 153 -9.66 0.94 6.38
N ALA A 154 -8.72 1.14 5.46
CA ALA A 154 -8.00 0.06 4.82
C ALA A 154 -6.54 0.44 4.64
N GLY A 155 -5.67 -0.56 4.75
CA GLY A 155 -4.24 -0.28 4.76
C GLY A 155 -3.38 -1.51 5.00
N TRP A 156 -2.12 -1.25 5.28
CA TRP A 156 -1.09 -2.27 5.46
C TRP A 156 0.06 -1.75 6.31
N ILE A 157 0.96 -2.64 6.70
CA ILE A 157 2.18 -2.33 7.43
C ILE A 157 3.38 -2.65 6.54
N ALA A 158 4.36 -1.73 6.49
CA ALA A 158 5.61 -1.92 5.76
C ALA A 158 6.81 -1.46 6.61
N LEU A 159 8.02 -1.75 6.18
CA LEU A 159 9.23 -1.27 6.86
C LEU A 159 9.38 0.24 6.68
N SER A 160 9.70 0.96 7.77
CA SER A 160 9.86 2.41 7.73
C SER A 160 11.01 2.89 6.86
N ARG A 161 12.02 2.04 6.63
CA ARG A 161 13.13 2.37 5.72
C ARG A 161 12.68 2.45 4.25
N ASP A 162 11.54 1.84 3.94
CA ASP A 162 10.98 1.73 2.59
C ASP A 162 9.83 2.75 2.39
N ASP A 163 9.65 3.72 3.29
CA ASP A 163 8.59 4.74 3.22
C ASP A 163 8.64 5.55 1.90
N ASP A 164 9.84 5.97 1.47
CA ASP A 164 10.02 6.71 0.21
C ASP A 164 9.64 5.85 -1.01
N ALA A 165 9.97 4.55 -0.96
CA ALA A 165 9.63 3.61 -2.02
C ALA A 165 8.12 3.33 -2.04
N MET A 166 7.49 3.24 -0.87
CA MET A 166 6.05 3.10 -0.74
C MET A 166 5.32 4.26 -1.40
N LEU A 167 5.67 5.51 -1.05
CA LEU A 167 5.07 6.72 -1.63
C LEU A 167 5.25 6.81 -3.14
N ALA A 168 6.46 6.52 -3.63
CA ALA A 168 6.74 6.54 -5.05
C ALA A 168 5.89 5.50 -5.80
N LEU A 169 5.80 4.29 -5.26
CA LEU A 169 5.05 3.20 -5.90
C LEU A 169 3.54 3.44 -5.87
N THR A 170 2.98 3.88 -4.75
CA THR A 170 1.54 4.18 -4.66
C THR A 170 1.15 5.35 -5.55
N SER A 171 2.03 6.35 -5.71
CA SER A 171 1.84 7.42 -6.70
C SER A 171 1.81 6.92 -8.14
N LEU A 172 2.66 5.94 -8.50
CA LEU A 172 2.65 5.33 -9.83
C LEU A 172 1.42 4.45 -10.07
N LEU A 173 0.88 3.86 -9.00
CA LEU A 173 -0.35 3.08 -9.03
C LEU A 173 -1.62 3.95 -8.96
N GLY A 174 -1.49 5.27 -8.80
CA GLY A 174 -2.63 6.18 -8.65
C GLY A 174 -3.35 6.06 -7.29
N VAL A 175 -2.75 5.40 -6.29
CA VAL A 175 -3.36 5.19 -4.98
C VAL A 175 -3.01 6.32 -4.02
N GLU A 176 -4.02 7.02 -3.52
CA GLU A 176 -3.85 8.00 -2.46
C GLU A 176 -3.63 7.29 -1.12
N VAL A 177 -2.44 7.48 -0.53
CA VAL A 177 -2.07 6.89 0.76
C VAL A 177 -1.64 7.95 1.77
N ARG A 178 -1.85 7.66 3.05
CA ARG A 178 -1.39 8.43 4.19
C ARG A 178 -0.80 7.52 5.25
N LEU A 179 0.01 8.09 6.13
CA LEU A 179 0.48 7.39 7.32
C LEU A 179 -0.68 7.19 8.31
N GLY A 180 -0.59 6.17 9.17
CA GLY A 180 -1.65 5.81 10.10
C GLY A 180 -2.04 6.93 11.08
N ASN A 181 -1.13 7.85 11.39
CA ASN A 181 -1.42 9.03 12.22
C ASN A 181 -2.16 10.15 11.47
N GLU A 182 -2.41 9.97 10.17
CA GLU A 182 -3.10 10.90 9.27
C GLU A 182 -4.26 10.18 8.56
N ALA A 183 -5.08 9.44 9.31
CA ALA A 183 -6.22 8.69 8.78
C ALA A 183 -7.14 9.54 7.88
N PHE A 184 -7.67 8.91 6.83
CA PHE A 184 -8.58 9.56 5.86
C PHE A 184 -9.93 10.00 6.46
#